data_AF-A0A832IHX0-F1
#
_entry.id   AF-A0A832IHX0-F1
#
_cell.length_a   1.000
_cell.length_b   1.000
_cell.length_c   1.000
_cell.angle_alpha   90.00
_cell.angle_beta   90.00
_cell.angle_gamma   90.00
#
_symmetry.space_group_name_H-M   'P 1'
#
loop_
_entity.id
_entity.type
_entity.pdbx_description
1 polymer ?
#
loop_
_entity_poly.entity_id
_entity_poly.type
_entity_poly.pdbx_seq_one_letter_code
_entity_poly.pdbx_strand_id
1 'polypeptide(L)'
;QYLRILGFNNKGRELLKEIKRKSQIPLIATASLYKQVLEEVEKQRNEGKREWQVDRELYLWQFEKDILASDIYTFLYPDKSVRSAGMDFEQQPIMV
;
A
#
# COMPACT_ATOMS: atom_id res chain seq x y z
N GLN A 1 9.90 -0.92 -2.35
CA GLN A 1 8.81 -1.85 -2.72
C GLN A 1 7.90 -2.14 -1.51
N TYR A 2 6.68 -2.62 -1.74
CA TYR A 2 5.67 -2.85 -0.69
C TYR A 2 4.73 -4.02 -1.00
N LEU A 3 3.98 -4.45 0.03
CA LEU A 3 2.80 -5.31 -0.09
C LEU A 3 1.55 -4.43 0.04
N ARG A 4 0.79 -4.25 -1.04
CA ARG A 4 -0.48 -3.52 -1.02
C ARG A 4 -1.63 -4.46 -0.63
N ILE A 5 -2.37 -4.11 0.41
CA ILE A 5 -3.55 -4.86 0.83
C ILE A 5 -4.77 -4.25 0.15
N LEU A 6 -5.47 -5.06 -0.66
CA LEU A 6 -6.72 -4.67 -1.32
C LEU A 6 -7.96 -5.23 -0.61
N GLY A 7 -7.80 -6.33 0.13
CA GLY A 7 -8.85 -6.91 0.95
C GLY A 7 -8.38 -8.14 1.74
N PHE A 8 -9.15 -8.55 2.74
CA PHE A 8 -8.88 -9.70 3.59
C PHE A 8 -10.15 -10.18 4.31
N ASN A 9 -10.20 -11.45 4.72
CA ASN A 9 -11.27 -11.97 5.58
C ASN A 9 -10.82 -12.10 7.05
N ASN A 10 -11.67 -12.61 7.94
CA ASN A 10 -11.32 -12.79 9.36
C ASN A 10 -10.04 -13.60 9.58
N LYS A 11 -9.88 -14.72 8.86
CA LYS A 11 -8.66 -15.54 8.91
C LYS A 11 -7.46 -14.82 8.29
N GLY A 12 -7.69 -14.07 7.21
CA GLY A 12 -6.70 -13.23 6.55
C GLY A 12 -6.16 -12.14 7.48
N ARG A 13 -7.01 -11.55 8.34
CA ARG A 13 -6.57 -10.58 9.35
C ARG A 13 -5.55 -11.18 10.32
N GLU A 14 -5.78 -12.41 10.77
CA GLU A 14 -4.82 -13.12 11.64
C GLU A 14 -3.50 -13.36 10.92
N LEU A 15 -3.56 -13.81 9.67
CA LEU A 15 -2.38 -14.01 8.84
C LEU A 15 -1.62 -12.70 8.55
N LEU A 16 -2.33 -11.59 8.31
CA LEU A 16 -1.72 -10.28 8.06
C LEU A 16 -0.88 -9.79 9.25
N LYS A 17 -1.26 -10.12 10.48
CA LYS A 17 -0.43 -9.83 11.68
C LYS A 17 0.92 -10.53 11.59
N GLU A 18 0.91 -11.80 11.17
CA GLU A 18 2.11 -12.61 11.01
C GLU A 18 2.98 -12.12 9.85
N ILE A 19 2.36 -11.78 8.71
CA ILE A 19 3.07 -11.21 7.55
C ILE A 19 3.72 -9.87 7.94
N LYS A 20 3.00 -8.99 8.64
CA LYS A 20 3.55 -7.70 9.10
C LYS A 20 4.79 -7.88 9.98
N ARG A 21 4.81 -8.92 10.83
CA ARG A 21 5.94 -9.23 11.72
C ARG A 21 7.15 -9.83 11.00
N LYS A 22 6.93 -10.65 9.98
CA LYS A 22 7.99 -11.47 9.35
C LYS A 22 8.50 -10.92 8.01
N SER A 23 7.70 -10.17 7.27
CA SER A 23 8.04 -9.67 5.92
C SER A 23 9.27 -8.76 5.89
N GLN A 24 10.10 -8.82 4.86
CA GLN A 24 11.22 -7.86 4.71
C GLN A 24 10.83 -6.60 3.94
N ILE A 25 9.58 -6.51 3.51
CA ILE A 25 8.98 -5.35 2.83
C ILE A 25 7.70 -4.89 3.56
N PRO A 26 7.41 -3.57 3.58
CA PRO A 26 6.31 -3.00 4.34
C PRO A 26 4.95 -3.36 3.75
N LEU A 27 3.94 -3.40 4.62
CA LEU A 27 2.55 -3.58 4.23
C LEU A 27 1.85 -2.23 4.22
N ILE A 28 1.12 -1.95 3.15
CA ILE A 28 0.29 -0.75 2.99
C ILE A 28 -1.16 -1.19 2.95
N ALA A 29 -1.91 -0.87 4.00
CA ALA A 29 -3.37 -1.03 4.03
C ALA A 29 -4.06 0.27 3.57
N THR A 30 -3.68 1.39 4.18
CA THR A 30 -4.24 2.70 3.88
C THR A 30 -3.29 3.45 2.94
N ALA A 31 -3.74 3.71 1.71
CA ALA A 31 -2.93 4.35 0.67
C ALA A 31 -2.35 5.70 1.11
N SER A 32 -3.14 6.54 1.80
CA SER A 32 -2.73 7.87 2.23
C SER A 32 -1.53 7.87 3.20
N LEU A 33 -1.28 6.74 3.87
CA LEU A 33 -0.21 6.60 4.86
C LEU A 33 1.10 6.06 4.24
N TYR A 34 1.17 5.86 2.93
CA TYR A 34 2.33 5.22 2.29
C TYR A 34 3.67 5.90 2.59
N LYS A 35 3.70 7.24 2.74
CA LYS A 35 4.89 7.99 3.14
C LYS A 35 5.29 7.76 4.59
N GLN A 36 4.32 7.78 5.51
CA GLN A 36 4.56 7.51 6.93
C GLN A 36 5.06 6.08 7.16
N VAL A 37 4.55 5.12 6.38
CA VAL A 37 5.03 3.73 6.41
C VAL A 37 6.50 3.65 5.99
N LEU A 38 6.89 4.40 4.95
CA LEU A 38 8.28 4.46 4.48
C LEU A 38 9.21 5.11 5.52
N GLU A 39 8.78 6.22 6.15
CA GLU A 39 9.53 6.89 7.22
C GLU A 39 9.76 5.95 8.42
N GLU A 40 8.76 5.18 8.82
CA GLU A 40 8.87 4.21 9.91
C GLU A 40 9.80 3.04 9.53
N VAL A 41 9.77 2.58 8.28
CA VAL A 41 10.70 1.58 7.74
C VAL A 41 12.15 2.08 7.81
N GLU A 42 12.40 3.30 7.34
CA GLU A 42 13.73 3.91 7.37
C GLU A 42 14.23 4.09 8.81
N LYS A 43 13.37 4.54 9.72
CA LYS A 43 13.68 4.66 11.14
C LYS A 43 14.06 3.31 11.76
N GLN A 44 13.25 2.28 11.55
CA GLN A 44 13.53 0.94 12.10
C GLN A 44 14.81 0.32 11.52
N ARG A 45 15.12 0.61 10.25
CA ARG A 45 16.38 0.21 9.61
C ARG A 45 17.57 0.89 10.28
N ASN A 46 17.49 2.20 10.50
CA ASN A 46 18.56 2.98 11.13
C ASN A 46 18.79 2.59 12.60
N GLU A 47 17.72 2.22 13.31
CA GLU A 47 17.79 1.71 14.68
C GLU A 47 18.24 0.24 14.78
N GLY A 48 18.49 -0.43 13.64
CA GLY A 48 18.90 -1.85 13.60
C GLY A 48 17.84 -2.83 14.08
N LYS A 49 16.57 -2.40 14.18
CA LYS A 49 15.47 -3.24 14.70
C LYS A 49 15.06 -4.33 13.72
N ARG A 50 15.22 -4.08 12.42
CA ARG A 50 14.82 -4.99 11.34
C ARG A 50 15.56 -4.70 10.05
N GLU A 51 15.93 -5.77 9.35
CA GLU A 51 16.47 -5.67 7.99
C GLU A 51 15.34 -5.50 6.98
N TRP A 52 15.11 -4.25 6.59
CA TRP A 52 14.17 -3.90 5.54
C TRP A 52 14.84 -3.93 4.16
N GLN A 53 14.23 -4.65 3.23
CA GLN A 53 14.65 -4.71 1.83
C GLN A 53 13.82 -3.74 1.00
N VAL A 54 14.03 -2.45 1.26
CA VAL A 54 13.29 -1.36 0.59
C VAL A 54 14.28 -0.35 0.08
N ASP A 55 14.25 -0.13 -1.23
CA ASP A 55 14.80 1.06 -1.87
C ASP A 55 13.75 2.18 -1.88
N ARG A 56 14.16 3.37 -1.44
CA ARG A 56 13.27 4.53 -1.23
C ARG A 56 12.70 5.05 -2.54
N GLU A 57 13.55 5.28 -3.52
CA GLU A 57 13.16 5.85 -4.81
C GLU A 57 12.26 4.86 -5.56
N LEU A 58 12.65 3.59 -5.59
CA LEU A 58 11.85 2.53 -6.21
C LEU A 58 10.51 2.31 -5.50
N TYR A 59 10.46 2.40 -4.18
CA TYR A 59 9.20 2.34 -3.42
C TYR A 59 8.23 3.43 -3.87
N LEU A 60 8.70 4.68 -3.89
CA LEU A 60 7.88 5.84 -4.25
C LEU A 60 7.43 5.74 -5.71
N TRP A 61 8.36 5.42 -6.60
CA TRP A 61 8.08 5.25 -8.02
C TRP A 61 7.03 4.17 -8.28
N GLN A 62 7.17 2.99 -7.67
CA GLN A 62 6.17 1.91 -7.82
C GLN A 62 4.80 2.36 -7.33
N PHE A 63 4.74 3.00 -6.16
CA PHE A 63 3.47 3.47 -5.58
C PHE A 63 2.79 4.50 -6.47
N GLU A 64 3.54 5.50 -6.94
CA GLU A 64 3.01 6.54 -7.82
C GLU A 64 2.55 5.97 -9.17
N LYS A 65 3.20 4.93 -9.67
CA LYS A 65 2.75 4.22 -10.88
C LYS A 65 1.47 3.44 -10.67
N ASP A 66 1.29 2.78 -9.52
CA ASP A 66 0.04 2.10 -9.19
C ASP A 66 -1.12 3.11 -9.11
N ILE A 67 -0.93 4.26 -8.44
CA ILE A 67 -1.93 5.33 -8.38
C ILE A 67 -2.28 5.86 -9.77
N LEU A 68 -1.27 6.17 -10.58
CA LEU A 68 -1.49 6.65 -11.94
C LEU A 68 -2.25 5.64 -12.81
N ALA A 69 -1.93 4.36 -12.68
CA ALA A 69 -2.62 3.30 -13.42
C ALA A 69 -4.10 3.22 -13.03
N SER A 70 -4.41 3.30 -11.74
CA SER A 70 -5.79 3.38 -11.24
C SER A 70 -6.52 4.62 -11.74
N ASP A 71 -5.89 5.79 -11.72
CA ASP A 71 -6.50 7.03 -12.20
C ASP A 71 -6.79 6.99 -13.71
N ILE A 72 -5.90 6.41 -14.51
CA ILE A 72 -6.14 6.17 -15.94
C ILE A 72 -7.30 5.18 -16.12
N TYR A 73 -7.37 4.13 -15.31
CA TYR A 73 -8.44 3.15 -15.38
C TYR A 73 -9.81 3.74 -15.03
N THR A 74 -9.92 4.55 -13.97
CA THR A 74 -11.18 5.18 -13.56
C THR A 74 -11.68 6.19 -14.59
N PHE A 75 -10.78 6.86 -15.30
CA PHE A 75 -11.13 7.76 -16.39
C PHE A 75 -11.91 7.06 -17.53
N LEU A 76 -11.70 5.76 -17.71
CA LEU A 76 -12.33 4.96 -18.76
C LEU A 76 -13.66 4.33 -18.34
N TYR A 77 -14.16 4.59 -17.13
CA TYR A 77 -15.44 4.04 -16.67
C TYR A 77 -16.62 4.45 -17.57
N PRO A 78 -17.54 3.53 -17.92
CA PRO A 78 -18.67 3.86 -18.79
C PRO A 78 -19.53 5.01 -18.24
N ASP A 79 -19.80 4.98 -16.94
CA ASP A 79 -20.53 6.02 -16.23
C ASP A 79 -19.60 7.19 -15.88
N LYS A 80 -19.95 8.38 -16.38
CA LYS A 80 -19.17 9.61 -16.18
C LYS A 80 -19.21 10.10 -14.73
N SER A 81 -20.24 9.77 -13.97
CA SER A 81 -20.42 10.24 -12.59
C SER A 81 -19.38 9.65 -11.62
N VAL A 82 -18.82 8.48 -11.97
CA VAL A 82 -17.83 7.75 -11.17
C VAL A 82 -16.40 7.88 -11.71
N ARG A 83 -16.16 8.74 -12.70
CA ARG A 83 -14.82 9.03 -13.25
C ARG A 83 -14.06 10.03 -12.37
N SER A 84 -13.85 9.68 -11.10
CA SER A 84 -13.01 10.44 -10.19
C SER A 84 -11.60 9.83 -10.12
N ALA A 85 -10.60 10.71 -10.06
CA ALA A 85 -9.23 10.32 -9.71
C ALA A 85 -9.10 10.13 -8.20
N GLY A 86 -8.07 9.44 -7.75
CA GLY A 86 -7.76 9.25 -6.33
C GLY A 86 -8.55 8.13 -5.64
N MET A 87 -9.21 7.26 -6.41
CA MET A 87 -10.00 6.14 -5.86
C MET A 87 -9.21 5.23 -4.90
N ASP A 88 -7.90 5.09 -5.13
CA ASP A 88 -6.99 4.37 -4.24
C ASP A 88 -6.90 4.95 -2.82
N PHE A 89 -7.11 6.26 -2.66
CA PHE A 89 -7.08 6.94 -1.37
C PHE A 89 -8.43 6.94 -0.67
N GLU A 90 -9.52 6.78 -1.43
CA GLU A 90 -10.88 6.73 -0.91
C GLU A 90 -11.28 5.32 -0.47
N GLN A 91 -10.78 4.30 -1.17
CA GLN A 91 -11.13 2.91 -0.88
C GLN A 91 -10.24 2.31 0.21
N GLN A 92 -10.90 1.86 1.29
CA GLN A 92 -10.26 1.02 2.29
C GLN A 92 -10.21 -0.44 1.83
N PRO A 93 -9.25 -1.24 2.33
CA PRO A 93 -9.21 -2.66 2.02
C PRO A 93 -10.53 -3.34 2.37
N ILE A 94 -11.08 -4.10 1.42
CA ILE A 94 -12.38 -4.74 1.57
C ILE A 94 -12.26 -5.88 2.58
N MET A 95 -13.16 -5.90 3.56
CA MET A 95 -13.26 -6.99 4.53
C MET A 95 -14.45 -7.88 4.20
N VAL A 96 -14.17 -9.17 3.98
CA VAL A 96 -15.18 -10.17 3.58
C VAL A 96 -15.37 -11.22 4.67
#